data_AF-A0A2Z4V578-F1
#
_entry.id   AF-A0A2Z4V578-F1
#
_cell.length_a   1.000
_cell.length_b   1.000
_cell.length_c   1.000
_cell.angle_alpha   90.00
_cell.angle_beta   90.00
_cell.angle_gamma   90.00
#
_symmetry.space_group_name_H-M   'P 1'
#
loop_
_entity.id
_entity.type
_entity.pdbx_description
1 polymer ?
#
loop_
_entity_poly.entity_id
_entity_poly.type
_entity_poly.pdbx_seq_one_letter_code
_entity_poly.pdbx_strand_id
1 'polypeptide(L)' 'MAGEQRHRGESVTVAPRAGHDQQTCPACGQPVETVVSRRKSLGIFVPRWSPGPCGNPDCTAYAPVEA' A
#
# COMPACT_ATOMS: atom_id res chain seq x y z
N MET A 1 -51.21 -0.95 -10.04
CA MET A 1 -50.86 -1.23 -8.64
C MET A 1 -49.63 -2.13 -8.62
N ALA A 2 -48.56 -1.67 -7.96
CA ALA A 2 -47.31 -2.34 -7.54
C ALA A 2 -46.64 -3.35 -8.51
N GLY A 3 -45.42 -3.17 -9.03
CA GLY A 3 -44.25 -2.56 -8.42
C GLY A 3 -43.31 -3.63 -7.86
N GLU A 4 -42.87 -4.61 -8.66
CA GLU A 4 -41.91 -5.63 -8.21
C GLU A 4 -40.51 -5.27 -8.73
N GLN A 5 -39.91 -4.24 -8.12
CA GLN A 5 -38.50 -3.95 -8.32
C GLN A 5 -37.68 -4.98 -7.53
N ARG A 6 -37.25 -6.04 -8.22
CA ARG A 6 -36.27 -6.99 -7.68
C ARG A 6 -34.91 -6.32 -7.64
N HIS A 7 -34.64 -5.54 -6.59
CA HIS A 7 -33.29 -5.10 -6.24
C HIS A 7 -32.51 -6.33 -5.79
N ARG A 8 -31.96 -7.09 -6.75
CA ARG A 8 -30.97 -8.14 -6.46
C ARG A 8 -29.64 -7.41 -6.26
N GLY A 9 -29.34 -7.10 -5.01
CA GLY A 9 -28.04 -6.62 -4.59
C GLY A 9 -26.99 -7.65 -5.00
N GLU A 10 -26.36 -7.41 -6.14
CA GLU A 10 -25.21 -8.15 -6.61
C GLU A 10 -24.04 -7.70 -5.74
N SER A 11 -23.88 -8.38 -4.61
CA SER A 11 -22.66 -8.31 -3.82
C SER A 11 -21.55 -8.92 -4.66
N VAL A 12 -20.97 -8.10 -5.54
CA VAL A 12 -19.76 -8.43 -6.27
C VAL A 12 -18.71 -8.73 -5.22
N THR A 13 -18.38 -10.00 -5.06
CA THR A 13 -17.24 -10.40 -4.23
C THR A 13 -15.99 -10.03 -5.02
N VAL A 14 -15.50 -8.81 -4.80
CA VAL A 14 -14.21 -8.37 -5.32
C VAL A 14 -13.16 -9.09 -4.51
N ALA A 15 -12.40 -9.99 -5.15
CA ALA A 15 -11.23 -10.60 -4.53
C ALA A 15 -10.29 -9.48 -4.04
N PRO A 16 -9.78 -9.52 -2.80
CA PRO A 16 -8.80 -8.54 -2.36
C PRO A 16 -7.62 -8.60 -3.32
N ARG A 17 -7.25 -7.45 -3.88
CA ARG A 17 -6.06 -7.36 -4.72
C ARG A 17 -4.89 -7.77 -3.83
N ALA A 18 -4.24 -8.88 -4.16
CA ALA A 18 -2.97 -9.27 -3.55
C ALA A 18 -1.89 -8.29 -4.03
N GLY A 19 -1.93 -7.07 -3.51
CA GLY A 19 -1.05 -5.98 -3.86
C GLY A 19 -0.76 -5.23 -2.59
N HIS A 20 0.45 -5.43 -2.08
CA HIS A 20 1.15 -4.57 -1.10
C HIS A 20 0.32 -3.36 -0.66
N ASP A 21 -0.23 -3.40 0.54
CA ASP A 21 -0.94 -2.26 1.11
C ASP A 21 -0.09 -1.00 0.98
N GLN A 22 -0.71 0.13 0.59
CA GLN A 22 -0.04 1.41 0.46
C GLN A 22 0.70 1.72 1.77
N GLN A 23 2.03 1.79 1.71
CA GLN A 23 2.84 2.04 2.89
C GLN A 23 2.68 3.49 3.35
N THR A 24 2.64 3.70 4.66
CA THR A 24 2.53 5.02 5.28
C THR A 24 3.79 5.37 6.06
N CYS A 25 4.12 6.65 6.11
CA CYS A 25 5.21 7.14 6.95
C CYS A 25 4.85 6.93 8.43
N PRO A 26 5.70 6.29 9.24
CA PRO A 26 5.41 6.06 10.66
C PRO A 26 5.40 7.34 11.50
N ALA A 27 5.93 8.45 10.99
CA ALA A 27 5.98 9.73 11.71
C ALA A 27 4.76 10.62 11.44
N CYS A 28 4.36 10.78 10.16
CA CYS A 28 3.28 11.71 9.77
C CYS A 28 2.05 11.02 9.19
N GLY A 29 2.07 9.69 9.00
CA GLY A 29 0.96 8.92 8.44
C GLY A 29 0.69 9.16 6.96
N GLN A 30 1.45 10.02 6.29
CA GLN A 30 1.29 10.29 4.86
C GLN A 30 1.61 9.04 4.02
N PRO A 31 0.91 8.83 2.90
CA PRO A 31 1.23 7.75 1.97
C PRO A 31 2.63 7.96 1.42
N VAL A 32 3.43 6.89 1.41
CA VAL A 32 4.78 6.87 0.85
C VAL A 32 4.88 5.77 -0.19
N GLU A 33 5.89 5.88 -1.05
CA GLU A 33 6.21 4.80 -1.98
C GLU A 33 6.60 3.54 -1.22
N THR A 34 6.36 2.38 -1.83
CA THR A 34 6.82 1.10 -1.27
C THR A 34 8.14 0.73 -1.92
N VAL A 35 9.20 0.69 -1.13
CA VAL A 35 10.52 0.25 -1.60
C VAL A 35 10.64 -1.26 -1.45
N VAL A 36 11.01 -1.94 -2.54
CA VAL A 36 11.28 -3.37 -2.53
C VAL A 36 12.78 -3.59 -2.50
N SER A 37 13.27 -4.08 -1.36
CA SER A 37 14.65 -4.54 -1.21
C SER A 37 14.70 -6.06 -1.27
N ARG A 38 15.87 -6.62 -1.59
CA ARG A 38 16.08 -8.08 -1.57
C ARG A 38 17.17 -8.40 -0.58
N ARG A 39 16.89 -9.30 0.37
CA ARG A 39 17.91 -9.89 1.24
C ARG A 39 18.18 -11.31 0.81
N LYS A 40 19.45 -11.73 0.82
CA LYS A 40 19.79 -13.14 0.60
C LYS A 40 19.64 -13.88 1.93
N SER A 41 18.95 -15.01 1.92
CA SER A 41 18.76 -15.86 3.10
C SER A 41 18.86 -17.31 2.64
N LEU A 42 19.78 -18.09 3.21
CA LEU A 42 19.97 -19.52 2.89
C LEU A 42 20.08 -19.81 1.37
N GLY A 43 20.74 -18.91 0.62
CA GLY A 43 20.92 -19.07 -0.83
C GLY A 43 19.79 -18.53 -1.71
N ILE A 44 18.61 -18.21 -1.15
CA ILE A 44 17.49 -17.61 -1.89
C ILE A 44 17.42 -16.09 -1.68
N PHE A 45 16.87 -15.37 -2.67
CA PHE A 45 16.59 -13.94 -2.54
C PHE A 45 15.16 -13.73 -2.05
N VAL A 46 15.03 -13.19 -0.83
CA VAL A 46 13.76 -12.88 -0.20
C VAL A 46 13.46 -11.40 -0.39
N PRO A 47 12.32 -11.02 -1.02
CA PRO A 47 11.89 -9.63 -1.09
C PRO A 47 11.48 -9.13 0.31
N ARG A 48 11.81 -7.88 0.59
CA ARG A 48 11.39 -7.13 1.76
C ARG A 48 10.80 -5.82 1.28
N TRP A 49 9.53 -5.62 1.58
CA TRP A 49 8.80 -4.38 1.35
C TRP A 49 8.95 -3.49 2.59
N SER A 50 9.29 -2.23 2.37
CA SER A 50 9.38 -1.22 3.42
C SER A 50 8.79 0.09 2.94
N PRO A 51 8.30 0.94 3.84
CA PRO A 51 8.01 2.33 3.49
C PRO A 51 9.26 2.98 2.91
N GLY A 52 9.08 3.73 1.83
CA GLY A 52 10.11 4.57 1.24
C GLY A 52 10.38 5.84 2.07
N PRO A 53 11.33 6.67 1.62
CA PRO A 53 11.64 7.94 2.26
C PRO A 53 10.40 8.86 2.29
N CYS A 54 10.25 9.62 3.37
CA CYS A 54 9.17 10.60 3.45
C CYS A 54 9.53 11.83 2.63
N GLY A 55 8.65 12.20 1.69
CA GLY A 55 8.77 13.40 0.88
C GLY A 55 8.11 14.65 1.49
N ASN A 56 7.53 14.57 2.68
CA ASN A 56 6.90 15.71 3.35
C ASN A 56 7.97 16.56 4.07
N PRO A 57 8.23 17.82 3.66
CA PRO A 57 9.25 18.68 4.27
C PRO A 57 8.95 19.06 5.74
N ASP A 58 7.68 19.00 6.16
CA ASP A 58 7.27 19.28 7.54
C ASP A 58 7.43 18.06 8.46
N CYS A 59 7.83 16.91 7.92
CA CYS A 59 7.98 15.67 8.67
C CYS A 59 9.39 15.57 9.29
N THR A 60 9.49 15.17 10.55
CA THR A 60 10.78 14.89 11.19
C THR A 60 11.56 13.77 10.49
N ALA A 61 10.87 12.88 9.77
CA ALA A 61 11.46 11.80 8.98
C ALA A 61 11.67 12.17 7.50
N TYR A 62 11.61 13.46 7.14
CA TYR A 62 11.85 13.92 5.78
C TYR A 62 13.24 13.49 5.32
N ALA A 63 13.27 12.81 4.17
CA ALA A 63 14.51 12.43 3.51
C ALA A 63 14.41 12.92 2.06
N PRO A 64 15.19 13.93 1.65
CA PRO A 64 15.22 14.36 0.27
C PRO A 64 15.68 13.19 -0.60
N VAL A 65 14.89 12.86 -1.62
CA VAL A 65 15.29 11.89 -2.65
C VAL A 65 16.33 12.58 -3.53
N GLU A 66 17.60 12.24 -3.36
CA GLU A 66 18.64 12.62 -4.31
C GLU A 66 18.45 11.77 -5.58
N ALA A 67 18.25 12.45 -6.71
CA ALA A 67 17.89 11.86 -8.01
C ALA A 67 19.09 11.31 -8.77
#